data_AF-A0A970WNX6-F1
#
_entry.id   AF-A0A970WNX6-F1
#
_cell.length_a   1.000
_cell.length_b   1.000
_cell.length_c   1.000
_cell.angle_alpha   90.00
_cell.angle_beta   90.00
_cell.angle_gamma   90.00
#
_symmetry.space_group_name_H-M   'P 1'
#
loop_
_entity.id
_entity.type
_entity.pdbx_description
1 polymer ?
#
loop_
_entity_poly.entity_id
_entity_poly.type
_entity_poly.pdbx_seq_one_letter_code
_entity_poly.pdbx_strand_id
1 'polypeptide(L)'
;MAKKKKREMTEDAAFEIALGDHPEWRHSWQRGELADEIPGEDGQPMSPLAHLHIHTVVERQLATDDPKGVLAIARELEQLGVSRHDVRHEIGAVIAEHIWYMTKEGCTFDEGRYLAELRKIVESHR
;
A
#
# COMPACT_ATOMS: atom_id res chain seq x y z
N MET A 1 7.50 33.34 -7.54
CA MET A 1 7.41 32.10 -6.74
C MET A 1 6.78 31.02 -7.61
N ALA A 2 7.57 30.06 -8.10
CA ALA A 2 7.05 28.99 -8.94
C ALA A 2 6.32 27.98 -8.05
N LYS A 3 4.99 27.91 -8.19
CA LYS A 3 4.18 26.79 -7.67
C LYS A 3 4.78 25.52 -8.28
N LYS A 4 5.51 24.72 -7.48
CA LYS A 4 5.90 23.36 -7.89
C LYS A 4 4.59 22.66 -8.22
N LYS A 5 4.32 22.41 -9.50
CA LYS A 5 3.28 21.46 -9.91
C LYS A 5 3.62 20.17 -9.15
N LYS A 6 2.80 19.76 -8.17
CA LYS A 6 2.84 18.38 -7.67
C LYS A 6 2.67 17.54 -8.93
N ARG A 7 3.72 16.83 -9.35
CA ARG A 7 3.58 15.82 -10.39
C ARG A 7 2.64 14.80 -9.77
N GLU A 8 1.41 14.77 -10.25
CA GLU A 8 0.41 13.81 -9.79
C GLU A 8 0.98 12.42 -10.08
N MET A 9 1.00 11.56 -9.06
CA MET A 9 1.41 10.17 -9.21
C MET A 9 0.35 9.46 -10.05
N THR A 10 0.73 9.00 -11.24
CA THR A 10 -0.18 8.18 -12.06
C THR A 10 -0.24 6.77 -11.50
N GLU A 11 -1.32 6.06 -11.81
CA GLU A 11 -1.48 4.67 -11.40
C GLU A 11 -0.36 3.78 -11.95
N ASP A 12 -0.02 3.91 -13.24
CA ASP A 12 1.09 3.18 -13.86
C ASP A 12 2.44 3.44 -13.16
N ALA A 13 2.69 4.68 -12.74
CA ALA A 13 3.94 5.02 -12.07
C ALA A 13 4.00 4.42 -10.66
N ALA A 14 2.88 4.40 -9.94
CA ALA A 14 2.77 3.73 -8.65
C ALA A 14 2.86 2.20 -8.78
N PHE A 15 2.28 1.62 -9.84
CA PHE A 15 2.37 0.20 -10.12
C PHE A 15 3.80 -0.24 -10.45
N GLU A 16 4.55 0.55 -11.23
CA GLU A 16 5.96 0.25 -11.48
C GLU A 16 6.83 0.30 -10.22
N ILE A 17 6.49 1.17 -9.25
CA ILE A 17 7.13 1.16 -7.93
C ILE A 17 6.81 -0.14 -7.19
N ALA A 18 5.53 -0.54 -7.14
CA ALA A 18 5.09 -1.78 -6.53
C ALA A 18 5.80 -3.01 -7.14
N LEU A 19 5.84 -3.10 -8.47
CA LEU A 19 6.54 -4.17 -9.17
C LEU A 19 8.07 -4.11 -8.97
N GLY A 20 8.61 -2.94 -8.62
CA GLY A 20 10.01 -2.76 -8.26
C GLY A 20 10.38 -3.47 -6.95
N ASP A 21 9.43 -3.58 -6.02
CA ASP A 21 9.62 -4.27 -4.74
C ASP A 21 9.55 -5.80 -4.87
N HIS A 22 8.91 -6.30 -5.94
CA HIS A 22 8.74 -7.73 -6.23
C HIS A 22 9.46 -8.15 -7.52
N PRO A 23 10.82 -8.16 -7.52
CA PRO A 23 11.60 -8.59 -8.69
C PRO A 23 11.27 -10.02 -9.13
N GLU A 24 10.83 -10.89 -8.23
CA GLU A 24 10.39 -12.26 -8.48
C GLU A 24 9.14 -12.35 -9.39
N TRP A 25 8.26 -11.34 -9.34
CA TRP A 25 7.05 -11.29 -10.18
C TRP A 25 7.26 -10.57 -11.50
N ARG A 26 8.32 -9.76 -11.62
CA ARG A 26 8.58 -8.93 -12.81
C ARG A 26 8.62 -9.73 -14.10
N HIS A 27 9.29 -10.90 -14.09
CA HIS A 27 9.39 -11.73 -15.29
C HIS A 27 8.02 -12.27 -15.72
N SER A 28 7.26 -12.85 -14.78
CA SER A 28 5.93 -13.40 -15.04
C SER A 28 4.94 -12.31 -15.46
N TRP A 29 4.99 -11.13 -14.82
CA TRP A 29 4.19 -9.97 -15.21
C TRP A 29 4.43 -9.56 -16.66
N GLN A 30 5.70 -9.40 -17.07
CA GLN A 30 6.06 -8.98 -18.44
C GLN A 30 5.59 -9.97 -19.51
N ARG A 31 5.42 -11.24 -19.14
CA ARG A 31 4.97 -12.31 -20.03
C ARG A 31 3.46 -12.53 -19.99
N GLY A 32 2.73 -11.86 -19.08
CA GLY A 32 1.32 -12.13 -18.84
C GLY A 32 1.07 -13.49 -18.19
N GLU A 33 2.05 -14.00 -17.43
CA GLU A 33 2.07 -15.33 -16.80
C GLU A 33 2.06 -15.24 -15.27
N LEU A 34 1.68 -14.08 -14.72
CA LEU A 34 1.53 -13.92 -13.27
C LEU A 34 0.40 -14.84 -12.79
N ALA A 35 0.69 -15.69 -11.82
CA ALA A 35 -0.30 -16.61 -11.27
C ALA A 35 -1.44 -15.84 -10.58
N ASP A 36 -2.66 -16.37 -10.68
CA ASP A 36 -3.83 -15.77 -10.04
C ASP A 36 -3.74 -15.87 -8.51
N GLU A 37 -3.19 -16.99 -8.01
CA GLU A 37 -2.99 -17.29 -6.59
C GLU A 37 -1.63 -17.95 -6.35
N ILE A 38 -0.97 -17.55 -5.26
CA ILE A 38 0.24 -18.15 -4.71
C ILE A 38 0.08 -18.37 -3.20
N PRO A 39 0.86 -19.27 -2.57
CA PRO A 39 0.90 -19.36 -1.11
C PRO A 39 1.47 -18.06 -0.51
N GLY A 40 0.72 -17.43 0.39
CA GLY A 40 1.16 -16.32 1.23
C GLY A 40 2.06 -16.79 2.39
N GLU A 41 2.54 -15.84 3.19
CA GLU A 41 3.44 -16.14 4.32
C GLU A 41 2.80 -17.03 5.39
N ASP A 42 1.48 -16.90 5.58
CA ASP A 42 0.66 -17.72 6.48
C ASP A 42 0.18 -19.04 5.83
N GLY A 43 0.62 -19.29 4.59
CA GLY A 43 0.22 -20.43 3.78
C GLY A 43 -1.17 -20.32 3.15
N GLN A 44 -1.89 -19.20 3.34
CA GLN A 44 -3.18 -18.98 2.68
C GLN A 44 -2.98 -18.49 1.24
N PRO A 45 -3.91 -18.81 0.31
CA PRO A 45 -3.86 -18.27 -1.04
C PRO A 45 -3.88 -16.73 -1.04
N MET A 46 -2.96 -16.12 -1.78
CA MET A 46 -2.88 -14.68 -2.01
C MET A 46 -2.75 -14.41 -3.50
N SER A 47 -3.44 -13.38 -4.00
CA SER A 47 -3.29 -12.94 -5.39
C SER A 47 -2.15 -11.93 -5.54
N PRO A 48 -1.07 -12.24 -6.29
CA PRO A 48 0.02 -11.30 -6.57
C PRO A 48 -0.45 -10.02 -7.25
N LEU A 49 -1.43 -10.12 -8.15
CA LEU A 49 -1.97 -8.95 -8.85
C LEU A 49 -2.72 -8.03 -7.87
N ALA A 50 -3.57 -8.61 -7.02
CA ALA A 50 -4.26 -7.83 -5.99
C ALA A 50 -3.26 -7.15 -5.04
N HIS A 51 -2.20 -7.88 -4.65
CA HIS A 51 -1.12 -7.35 -3.82
C HIS A 51 -0.44 -6.12 -4.46
N LEU A 52 -0.06 -6.20 -5.74
CA LEU A 52 0.52 -5.07 -6.47
C LEU A 52 -0.44 -3.87 -6.57
N HIS A 53 -1.74 -4.10 -6.73
CA HIS A 53 -2.74 -3.03 -6.72
C HIS A 53 -2.89 -2.38 -5.34
N ILE A 54 -2.82 -3.15 -4.25
CA ILE A 54 -2.80 -2.58 -2.90
C ILE A 54 -1.56 -1.69 -2.71
N HIS A 55 -0.37 -2.14 -3.13
CA HIS A 55 0.83 -1.29 -3.11
C HIS A 55 0.65 -0.01 -3.93
N THR A 56 0.01 -0.12 -5.10
CA THR A 56 -0.30 1.00 -5.98
C THR A 56 -1.20 2.03 -5.28
N VAL A 57 -2.23 1.57 -4.56
CA VAL A 57 -3.10 2.44 -3.74
C VAL A 57 -2.27 3.15 -2.67
N VAL A 58 -1.47 2.42 -1.91
CA VAL A 58 -0.66 2.98 -0.82
C VAL A 58 0.33 4.03 -1.36
N GLU A 59 1.06 3.73 -2.42
CA GLU A 59 2.03 4.67 -2.98
C GLU A 59 1.36 5.97 -3.44
N ARG A 60 0.13 5.89 -3.96
CA ARG A 60 -0.66 7.08 -4.29
C ARG A 60 -1.08 7.85 -3.05
N GLN A 61 -1.57 7.17 -2.00
CA GLN A 61 -1.91 7.80 -0.72
C GLN A 61 -0.72 8.58 -0.14
N LEU A 62 0.48 7.99 -0.21
CA LEU A 62 1.73 8.63 0.25
C LEU A 62 2.12 9.81 -0.63
N ALA A 63 1.98 9.71 -1.95
CA ALA A 63 2.32 10.78 -2.89
C ALA A 63 1.40 12.01 -2.75
N THR A 64 0.12 11.79 -2.45
CA THR A 64 -0.87 12.85 -2.29
C THR A 64 -1.01 13.35 -0.86
N ASP A 65 -0.60 12.55 0.13
CA ASP A 65 -0.96 12.67 1.56
C ASP A 65 -2.49 12.68 1.73
N ASP A 66 -3.11 11.65 1.15
CA ASP A 66 -4.56 11.43 1.12
C ASP A 66 -4.85 9.94 1.38
N PRO A 67 -5.42 9.56 2.53
CA PRO A 67 -5.99 10.41 3.56
C PRO A 67 -4.97 11.31 4.27
N LYS A 68 -5.43 12.50 4.67
CA LYS A 68 -4.55 13.52 5.25
C LYS A 68 -3.87 13.01 6.53
N GLY A 69 -2.54 12.90 6.50
CA GLY A 69 -1.74 12.44 7.63
C GLY A 69 -1.09 11.08 7.44
N VAL A 70 -1.48 10.32 6.40
CA VAL A 70 -0.88 9.02 6.06
C VAL A 70 0.63 9.15 5.80
N LEU A 71 1.05 10.23 5.12
CA LEU A 71 2.47 10.45 4.82
C LEU A 71 3.29 10.74 6.10
N ALA A 72 2.68 11.40 7.08
CA ALA A 72 3.34 11.66 8.36
C ALA A 72 3.55 10.36 9.15
N ILE A 73 2.55 9.46 9.13
CA ILE A 73 2.64 8.15 9.79
C ILE A 73 3.71 7.28 9.11
N ALA A 74 3.71 7.21 7.78
CA ALA A 74 4.72 6.46 7.02
C ALA A 74 6.15 6.90 7.35
N ARG A 75 6.39 8.21 7.41
CA ARG A 75 7.70 8.77 7.78
C ARG A 75 8.11 8.45 9.21
N GLU A 76 7.15 8.33 10.12
CA GLU A 76 7.42 7.95 11.50
C GLU A 76 7.87 6.49 11.59
N LEU A 77 7.21 5.59 10.86
CA LEU A 77 7.66 4.19 10.73
C LEU A 77 9.07 4.10 10.12
N GLU A 78 9.35 4.86 9.07
CA GLU A 78 10.71 4.92 8.48
C GLU A 78 11.76 5.42 9.50
N GLN A 79 11.41 6.40 10.34
CA GLN A 79 12.30 6.89 11.40
C GLN A 79 12.54 5.86 12.51
N LEU A 80 11.60 4.94 12.71
CA LEU A 80 11.74 3.79 13.61
C LEU A 80 12.53 2.63 12.98
N GLY A 81 12.97 2.77 11.73
CA GLY A 81 13.84 1.80 11.05
C GLY A 81 13.09 0.80 10.16
N VAL A 82 11.77 0.97 9.97
CA VAL A 82 10.99 0.14 9.04
C VAL A 82 11.41 0.49 7.61
N SER A 83 11.63 -0.52 6.77
CA SER A 83 12.01 -0.29 5.37
C SER A 83 10.86 0.34 4.58
N ARG A 84 11.14 1.06 3.50
CA ARG A 84 10.09 1.66 2.66
C ARG A 84 9.10 0.62 2.12
N HIS A 85 9.58 -0.59 1.86
CA HIS A 85 8.76 -1.69 1.40
C HIS A 85 7.85 -2.19 2.52
N ASP A 86 8.40 -2.40 3.71
CA ASP A 86 7.62 -2.85 4.87
C ASP A 86 6.63 -1.77 5.34
N VAL A 87 6.95 -0.48 5.22
CA VAL A 87 5.96 0.59 5.46
C VAL A 87 4.76 0.48 4.50
N ARG A 88 5.00 0.13 3.23
CA ARG A 88 3.89 -0.13 2.29
C ARG A 88 3.12 -1.39 2.68
N HIS A 89 3.77 -2.44 3.17
CA HIS A 89 3.09 -3.63 3.68
C HIS A 89 2.21 -3.31 4.89
N GLU A 90 2.73 -2.60 5.89
CA GLU A 90 1.99 -2.20 7.09
C GLU A 90 0.74 -1.39 6.74
N ILE A 91 0.91 -0.38 5.88
CA ILE A 91 -0.22 0.44 5.42
C ILE A 91 -1.17 -0.37 4.53
N GLY A 92 -0.61 -1.24 3.70
CA GLY A 92 -1.28 -2.15 2.77
C GLY A 92 -2.22 -3.11 3.47
N ALA A 93 -1.78 -3.71 4.57
CA ALA A 93 -2.59 -4.62 5.39
C ALA A 93 -3.85 -3.92 5.92
N VAL A 94 -3.71 -2.70 6.44
CA VAL A 94 -4.85 -1.94 6.97
C VAL A 94 -5.81 -1.52 5.85
N ILE A 95 -5.32 -0.99 4.73
CA ILE A 95 -6.21 -0.56 3.64
C ILE A 95 -6.91 -1.75 2.98
N ALA A 96 -6.26 -2.92 2.89
CA ALA A 96 -6.87 -4.14 2.36
C ALA A 96 -8.06 -4.60 3.23
N GLU A 97 -7.93 -4.53 4.56
CA GLU A 97 -9.03 -4.82 5.48
C GLU A 97 -10.20 -3.84 5.29
N HIS A 98 -9.93 -2.55 5.13
CA HIS A 98 -10.96 -1.54 4.84
C HIS A 98 -11.67 -1.80 3.51
N ILE A 99 -10.91 -2.09 2.44
CA ILE A 99 -11.48 -2.43 1.13
C ILE A 99 -12.37 -3.67 1.22
N TRP A 100 -11.96 -4.68 2.00
CA TRP A 100 -12.77 -5.87 2.25
C TRP A 100 -14.08 -5.51 2.95
N TYR A 101 -14.06 -4.75 4.04
CA TYR A 101 -15.28 -4.33 4.73
C TYR A 101 -16.20 -3.49 3.84
N MET A 102 -15.65 -2.54 3.08
CA MET A 102 -16.41 -1.73 2.13
C MET A 102 -17.12 -2.61 1.09
N THR A 103 -16.42 -3.61 0.56
CA THR A 103 -16.96 -4.53 -0.43
C THR A 103 -18.01 -5.46 0.17
N LYS A 104 -17.77 -5.96 1.38
CA LYS A 104 -18.62 -6.97 2.03
C LYS A 104 -19.89 -6.35 2.63
N GLU A 105 -19.75 -5.20 3.28
CA GLU A 105 -20.83 -4.55 4.04
C GLU A 105 -21.42 -3.32 3.32
N GLY A 106 -20.83 -2.89 2.19
CA GLY A 106 -21.32 -1.74 1.42
C GLY A 106 -21.14 -0.40 2.13
N CYS A 107 -20.26 -0.32 3.13
CA CYS A 107 -19.97 0.91 3.84
C CYS A 107 -19.00 1.81 3.04
N THR A 108 -18.97 3.08 3.40
CA THR A 108 -17.97 4.03 2.89
C THR A 108 -16.66 3.88 3.65
N PHE A 109 -15.55 4.27 3.01
CA PHE A 109 -14.23 4.32 3.65
C PHE A 109 -14.23 5.24 4.88
N ASP A 110 -13.72 4.74 6.01
CA ASP A 110 -13.58 5.51 7.26
C ASP A 110 -12.12 5.92 7.46
N GLU A 111 -11.78 7.12 6.97
CA GLU A 111 -10.44 7.69 7.08
C GLU A 111 -9.97 7.83 8.53
N GLY A 112 -10.88 8.13 9.46
CA GLY A 112 -10.55 8.32 10.87
C GLY A 112 -10.14 7.02 11.53
N ARG A 113 -10.91 5.95 11.29
CA ARG A 113 -10.56 4.60 11.73
C ARG A 113 -9.26 4.12 11.10
N TYR A 114 -9.10 4.31 9.79
CA TYR A 114 -7.90 3.94 9.06
C TYR A 114 -6.63 4.57 9.65
N LEU A 115 -6.63 5.91 9.84
CA LEU A 115 -5.49 6.61 10.42
C LEU A 115 -5.24 6.20 11.89
N ALA A 116 -6.29 5.92 12.66
CA ALA A 116 -6.15 5.45 14.04
C ALA A 116 -5.53 4.05 14.13
N GLU A 117 -5.85 3.14 13.19
CA GLU A 117 -5.23 1.81 13.11
C GLU A 117 -3.76 1.90 12.71
N LEU A 118 -3.41 2.74 11.73
CA LEU A 118 -2.01 3.01 11.37
C LEU A 118 -1.19 3.58 12.55
N ARG A 119 -1.81 4.42 13.39
CA ARG A 119 -1.15 4.95 14.60
C ARG A 119 -0.81 3.86 15.61
N LYS A 120 -1.64 2.81 15.73
CA LYS A 120 -1.33 1.67 16.61
C LYS A 120 -0.12 0.87 16.11
N ILE A 121 0.10 0.80 14.79
CA ILE A 121 1.31 0.18 14.22
C ILE A 121 2.55 0.98 14.62
N VAL A 122 2.50 2.31 14.53
CA VAL A 122 3.61 3.16 15.00
C VAL A 122 3.92 2.90 16.48
N GLU A 123 2.88 2.76 17.31
CA GLU A 123 3.04 2.48 18.74
C GLU A 123 3.67 1.11 19.01
N SER A 124 3.46 0.10 18.15
CA SER A 124 4.05 -1.24 18.31
C SER A 124 5.54 -1.31 17.96
N HIS A 125 6.07 -0.26 17.31
CA HIS A 125 7.47 -0.15 16.91
C HIS A 125 8.31 0.77 17.83
N ARG A 126 7.69 1.37 18.85
CA ARG A 126 8.36 2.19 19.87
C ARG A 126 8.84 1.33 21.04
#